data_AF-A0A0R2E374-F1
#
_entry.id   AF-A0A0R2E374-F1
#
_cell.length_a   1.000
_cell.length_b   1.000
_cell.length_c   1.000
_cell.angle_alpha   90.00
_cell.angle_beta   90.00
_cell.angle_gamma   90.00
#
_symmetry.space_group_name_H-M   'P 1'
#
loop_
_entity.id
_entity.type
_entity.pdbx_description
1 polymer ?
#
loop_
_entity_poly.entity_id
_entity_poly.type
_entity_poly.pdbx_seq_one_letter_code
_entity_poly.pdbx_strand_id
1 'polypeptide(L)'
;MSERKRKKRISIDKETEIFIQSNLGGSFFWEDVHKTTFIKFEERGDEETVTFGELRTMLSQLRPYFTDMRLIISDVLDENVSIMDVATALHIEKTYEDYFEYIEDVDLDSVDNSTTVASSDFEYFIKESDIEDYKKALKSSIKNPIIENSVDIYRKDRSLDGEKMDLISRIIDDKEDLFWNDVKASQEG
;
A
#
# COMPACT_ATOMS: atom_id res chain seq x y z
N MET A 1 3.43 18.66 -24.65
CA MET A 1 4.12 18.42 -23.36
C MET A 1 3.33 19.17 -22.30
N SER A 2 2.54 18.47 -21.50
CA SER A 2 1.71 19.11 -20.47
C SER A 2 2.60 19.55 -19.30
N GLU A 3 2.59 20.84 -18.97
CA GLU A 3 3.23 21.35 -17.77
C GLU A 3 2.49 20.77 -16.55
N ARG A 4 3.12 19.84 -15.81
CA ARG A 4 2.64 19.46 -14.48
C ARG A 4 2.65 20.72 -13.62
N LYS A 5 1.49 21.38 -13.48
CA LYS A 5 1.27 22.48 -12.53
C LYS A 5 1.71 21.96 -11.16
N ARG A 6 2.78 22.52 -10.60
CA ARG A 6 3.18 22.22 -9.21
C ARG A 6 1.98 22.53 -8.32
N LYS A 7 1.31 21.48 -7.80
CA LYS A 7 0.26 21.62 -6.79
C LYS A 7 0.82 22.46 -5.64
N LYS A 8 0.07 23.48 -5.23
CA LYS A 8 0.44 24.34 -4.10
C LYS A 8 0.49 23.46 -2.85
N ARG A 9 1.58 23.50 -2.07
CA ARG A 9 1.65 22.76 -0.80
C ARG A 9 0.50 23.19 0.09
N ILE A 10 -0.40 22.25 0.39
CA ILE A 10 -1.49 22.42 1.34
C ILE A 10 -0.93 22.21 2.74
N SER A 11 -1.32 23.06 3.69
CA SER A 11 -1.03 22.86 5.11
C SER A 11 -2.12 21.97 5.68
N ILE A 12 -1.75 20.81 6.21
CA ILE A 12 -2.67 19.84 6.82
C ILE A 12 -2.61 20.05 8.33
N ASP A 13 -3.76 20.16 9.00
CA ASP A 13 -3.83 20.28 10.45
C ASP A 13 -3.28 18.98 11.07
N LYS A 14 -2.60 19.09 12.21
CA LYS A 14 -2.11 17.92 12.92
C LYS A 14 -3.24 17.04 13.43
N GLU A 15 -4.39 17.64 13.73
CA GLU A 15 -5.57 16.95 14.24
C GLU A 15 -6.47 16.43 13.12
N THR A 16 -6.13 16.63 11.83
CA THR A 16 -6.86 16.03 10.71
C THR A 16 -6.86 14.51 10.88
N GLU A 17 -8.06 13.92 10.95
CA GLU A 17 -8.25 12.47 11.07
C GLU A 17 -8.03 11.81 9.70
N ILE A 18 -7.31 10.69 9.73
CA ILE A 18 -6.87 9.93 8.56
C ILE A 18 -7.12 8.46 8.85
N PHE A 19 -7.77 7.77 7.92
CA PHE A 19 -7.92 6.33 7.98
C PHE A 19 -6.69 5.63 7.43
N ILE A 20 -6.28 4.59 8.15
CA ILE A 20 -5.15 3.75 7.77
C ILE A 20 -5.60 2.31 7.76
N GLN A 21 -5.33 1.63 6.65
CA GLN A 21 -5.69 0.24 6.45
C GLN A 21 -4.45 -0.65 6.39
N SER A 22 -4.55 -1.84 6.98
CA SER A 22 -3.55 -2.89 6.85
C SER A 22 -3.64 -3.58 5.48
N ASN A 23 -2.53 -3.65 4.76
CA ASN A 23 -2.39 -4.49 3.57
C ASN A 23 -1.58 -5.77 3.85
N LEU A 24 -1.18 -5.97 5.11
CA LEU A 24 -0.29 -7.05 5.54
C LEU A 24 -1.00 -8.40 5.59
N GLY A 25 -0.26 -9.46 5.29
CA GLY A 25 -0.68 -10.82 5.63
C GLY A 25 -0.51 -11.08 7.14
N GLY A 26 -1.60 -10.96 7.90
CA GLY A 26 -1.64 -11.24 9.35
C GLY A 26 -1.64 -10.00 10.23
N SER A 27 -1.38 -10.19 11.53
CA SER A 27 -1.53 -9.13 12.52
C SER A 27 -0.36 -8.15 12.53
N PHE A 28 -0.67 -6.87 12.73
CA PHE A 28 0.29 -5.79 12.87
C PHE A 28 0.01 -4.99 14.14
N PHE A 29 1.09 -4.53 14.78
CA PHE A 29 1.02 -3.77 16.02
C PHE A 29 1.95 -2.58 15.96
N TRP A 30 1.45 -1.43 16.41
CA TRP A 30 2.24 -0.23 16.59
C TRP A 30 1.86 0.45 17.90
N GLU A 31 2.88 0.94 18.61
CA GLU A 31 2.74 1.72 19.84
C GLU A 31 3.61 2.96 19.69
N ASP A 32 3.07 4.14 19.98
CA ASP A 32 3.84 5.37 20.01
C ASP A 32 4.95 5.33 21.10
N VAL A 33 6.03 6.10 20.92
CA VAL A 33 7.15 6.21 21.88
C VAL A 33 6.68 6.66 23.27
N HIS A 34 5.65 7.50 23.32
CA HIS A 34 5.04 8.00 24.55
C HIS A 34 3.93 7.09 25.10
N LYS A 35 3.61 6.00 24.40
CA LYS A 35 2.59 5.00 24.76
C LYS A 35 1.19 5.60 24.94
N THR A 36 0.91 6.70 24.25
CA THR A 36 -0.42 7.33 24.29
C THR A 36 -1.35 6.74 23.23
N THR A 37 -0.79 6.24 22.14
CA THR A 37 -1.53 5.69 21.00
C THR A 37 -1.06 4.27 20.71
N PHE A 38 -2.03 3.38 20.51
CA PHE A 38 -1.81 1.98 20.19
C PHE A 38 -2.72 1.59 19.03
N ILE A 39 -2.12 1.01 17.98
CA ILE A 39 -2.81 0.54 16.79
C ILE A 39 -2.59 -0.96 16.69
N LYS A 40 -3.67 -1.68 16.42
CA LYS A 40 -3.64 -3.11 16.17
C LYS A 40 -4.50 -3.42 14.97
N PHE A 41 -3.89 -4.05 13.98
CA PHE A 41 -4.59 -4.71 12.89
C PHE A 41 -4.49 -6.21 13.14
N GLU A 42 -5.60 -6.94 13.13
CA GLU A 42 -5.64 -8.39 13.25
C GLU A 42 -5.44 -9.05 11.88
N GLU A 43 -6.02 -8.47 10.84
CA GLU A 43 -5.99 -8.98 9.48
C GLU A 43 -5.83 -7.90 8.40
N ARG A 44 -5.67 -8.36 7.15
CA ARG A 44 -5.66 -7.50 5.97
C ARG A 44 -7.04 -6.87 5.81
N GLY A 45 -7.06 -5.57 5.56
CA GLY A 45 -8.29 -4.80 5.39
C GLY A 45 -8.79 -4.17 6.68
N ASP A 46 -8.24 -4.53 7.84
CA ASP A 46 -8.54 -3.82 9.08
C ASP A 46 -8.11 -2.36 8.95
N GLU A 47 -8.95 -1.48 9.49
CA GLU A 47 -8.82 -0.03 9.38
C GLU A 47 -8.87 0.60 10.77
N GLU A 48 -8.04 1.61 10.98
CA GLU A 48 -7.97 2.41 12.19
C GLU A 48 -7.84 3.88 11.83
N THR A 49 -8.35 4.75 12.71
CA THR A 49 -8.26 6.20 12.54
C THR A 49 -7.09 6.74 13.36
N VAL A 50 -6.27 7.60 12.74
CA VAL A 50 -5.21 8.35 13.41
C VAL A 50 -5.27 9.82 13.03
N THR A 51 -4.67 10.68 13.82
CA THR A 51 -4.42 12.06 13.42
C THR A 51 -3.22 12.17 12.47
N PHE A 52 -3.16 13.22 11.65
CA PHE A 52 -2.00 13.49 10.80
C PHE A 52 -0.69 13.61 11.60
N GLY A 53 -0.75 14.14 12.83
CA GLY A 53 0.39 14.19 13.75
C GLY A 53 0.91 12.80 14.13
N GLU A 54 0.01 11.88 14.46
CA GLU A 54 0.35 10.49 14.78
C GLU A 54 0.86 9.75 13.55
N LEU A 55 0.22 9.92 12.38
CA LEU A 55 0.67 9.34 11.12
C LEU A 55 2.11 9.76 10.79
N ARG A 56 2.46 11.03 10.97
CA ARG A 56 3.85 11.49 10.79
C ARG A 56 4.83 10.79 11.72
N THR A 57 4.43 10.55 12.95
CA THR A 57 5.24 9.84 13.95
C THR A 57 5.40 8.38 13.56
N MET A 58 4.31 7.70 13.22
CA MET A 58 4.31 6.32 12.77
C MET A 58 5.15 6.13 11.50
N LEU A 59 4.99 7.01 10.51
CA LEU A 59 5.80 7.03 9.29
C LEU A 59 7.29 7.18 9.59
N SER A 60 7.67 8.00 10.56
CA SER A 60 9.10 8.19 10.90
C SER A 60 9.74 6.91 11.44
N GLN A 61 8.96 6.05 12.11
CA GLN A 61 9.42 4.80 12.70
C GLN A 61 9.32 3.63 11.72
N LEU A 62 8.30 3.66 10.85
CA LEU A 62 7.90 2.55 9.98
C LEU A 62 7.89 2.95 8.52
N ARG A 63 8.75 3.88 8.12
CA ARG A 63 8.78 4.43 6.75
C ARG A 63 8.69 3.36 5.65
N PRO A 64 9.41 2.22 5.74
CA PRO A 64 9.30 1.16 4.74
C PRO A 64 7.87 0.70 4.48
N TYR A 65 7.04 0.54 5.53
CA TYR A 65 5.67 0.02 5.45
C TYR A 65 4.72 0.94 4.67
N PHE A 66 4.95 2.26 4.71
CA PHE A 66 4.16 3.22 3.93
C PHE A 66 4.72 3.39 2.52
N THR A 67 6.05 3.36 2.36
CA THR A 67 6.68 3.51 1.04
C THR A 67 6.43 2.32 0.11
N ASP A 68 6.05 1.16 0.65
CA ASP A 68 5.66 -0.02 -0.11
C ASP A 68 4.19 -0.41 0.08
N MET A 69 3.34 0.44 0.67
CA MET A 69 1.89 0.21 0.85
C MET A 69 1.50 -1.06 1.62
N ARG A 70 2.34 -1.51 2.56
CA ARG A 70 1.91 -2.46 3.60
C ARG A 70 0.97 -1.82 4.62
N LEU A 71 1.13 -0.53 4.86
CA LEU A 71 0.14 0.33 5.52
C LEU A 71 -0.33 1.38 4.50
N ILE A 72 -1.64 1.48 4.34
CA ILE A 72 -2.31 2.32 3.33
C ILE A 72 -2.97 3.49 4.04
N ILE A 73 -2.84 4.70 3.51
CA ILE A 73 -3.71 5.84 3.86
C ILE A 73 -4.96 5.68 3.01
N SER A 74 -6.05 5.17 3.60
CA SER A 74 -7.24 4.73 2.87
C SER A 74 -8.21 5.88 2.59
N ASP A 75 -8.31 6.83 3.51
CA ASP A 75 -9.19 8.00 3.39
C ASP A 75 -8.73 9.14 4.32
N VAL A 76 -9.21 10.36 4.05
CA VAL A 76 -8.92 11.57 4.83
C VAL A 76 -10.24 12.24 5.23
N LEU A 77 -10.48 12.38 6.53
CA LEU A 77 -11.70 13.03 7.06
C LEU A 77 -11.60 14.56 7.01
N ASP A 78 -11.32 15.09 5.83
CA ASP A 78 -11.30 16.54 5.54
C ASP A 78 -11.69 16.78 4.08
N GLU A 79 -12.78 17.53 3.87
CA GLU A 79 -13.30 17.87 2.55
C GLU A 79 -12.35 18.76 1.71
N ASN A 80 -11.22 19.21 2.26
CA ASN A 80 -10.26 20.06 1.54
C ASN A 80 -8.91 19.38 1.32
N VAL A 81 -8.74 18.15 1.81
CA VAL A 81 -7.47 17.42 1.76
C VAL A 81 -7.67 16.08 1.08
N SER A 82 -6.96 15.84 -0.03
CA SER A 82 -6.94 14.52 -0.68
C SER A 82 -5.85 13.63 -0.12
N ILE A 83 -5.97 12.32 -0.33
CA ILE A 83 -4.91 11.33 -0.02
C ILE A 83 -3.58 11.74 -0.69
N MET A 84 -3.63 12.27 -1.91
CA MET A 84 -2.43 12.75 -2.61
C MET A 84 -1.77 13.95 -1.93
N ASP A 85 -2.54 14.81 -1.28
CA ASP A 85 -1.99 15.93 -0.50
C ASP A 85 -1.27 15.42 0.75
N VAL A 86 -1.85 14.42 1.45
CA VAL A 86 -1.21 13.73 2.57
C VAL A 86 0.07 13.02 2.12
N ALA A 87 -0.01 12.21 1.06
CA ALA A 87 1.14 11.46 0.52
C ALA A 87 2.29 12.39 0.13
N THR A 88 1.99 13.53 -0.50
CA THR A 88 2.97 14.57 -0.85
C THR A 88 3.57 15.22 0.39
N ALA A 89 2.76 15.52 1.41
CA ALA A 89 3.24 16.09 2.67
C ALA A 89 4.15 15.13 3.45
N LEU A 90 3.97 13.82 3.24
CA LEU A 90 4.72 12.74 3.86
C LEU A 90 5.91 12.24 3.02
N HIS A 91 6.11 12.75 1.81
CA HIS A 91 7.17 12.31 0.89
C HIS A 91 7.08 10.83 0.51
N ILE A 92 5.86 10.37 0.27
CA ILE A 92 5.52 9.02 -0.20
C ILE A 92 4.62 9.07 -1.45
N GLU A 93 4.51 10.23 -2.10
CA GLU A 93 3.65 10.48 -3.26
C GLU A 93 3.87 9.47 -4.38
N LYS A 94 5.13 9.06 -4.62
CA LYS A 94 5.46 8.15 -5.71
C LYS A 94 4.77 6.78 -5.57
N THR A 95 4.57 6.32 -4.35
CA THR A 95 3.91 5.04 -4.09
C THR A 95 2.42 5.11 -4.40
N TYR A 96 1.78 6.24 -4.11
CA TYR A 96 0.38 6.48 -4.46
C TYR A 96 0.21 6.74 -5.95
N GLU A 97 1.16 7.44 -6.60
CA GLU A 97 1.20 7.55 -8.05
C GLU A 97 1.26 6.17 -8.72
N ASP A 98 2.14 5.28 -8.24
CA ASP A 98 2.25 3.91 -8.74
C ASP A 98 0.97 3.09 -8.50
N TYR A 99 0.31 3.26 -7.35
CA TYR A 99 -0.96 2.59 -7.07
C TYR A 99 -2.06 3.04 -8.05
N PHE A 100 -2.28 4.34 -8.21
CA PHE A 100 -3.32 4.83 -9.11
C PHE A 100 -3.03 4.47 -10.57
N GLU A 101 -1.75 4.48 -10.98
CA GLU A 101 -1.32 4.11 -12.34
C GLU A 101 -1.47 2.60 -12.61
N TYR A 102 -1.05 1.73 -11.68
CA TYR A 102 -0.91 0.30 -11.96
C TYR A 102 -2.03 -0.58 -11.36
N ILE A 103 -2.66 -0.18 -10.26
CA ILE A 103 -3.70 -0.97 -9.58
C ILE A 103 -5.09 -0.53 -10.04
N GLU A 104 -5.35 0.77 -10.00
CA GLU A 104 -6.66 1.33 -10.34
C GLU A 104 -6.80 1.73 -11.82
N ASP A 105 -5.68 1.89 -12.54
CA ASP A 105 -5.64 2.40 -13.94
C ASP A 105 -6.40 3.73 -14.09
N VAL A 106 -6.20 4.65 -13.13
CA VAL A 106 -6.84 5.97 -13.10
C VAL A 106 -5.84 7.10 -13.32
N ASP A 107 -6.30 8.16 -13.99
CA ASP A 107 -5.49 9.37 -14.18
C ASP A 107 -5.37 10.12 -12.85
N LEU A 108 -4.14 10.51 -12.48
CA LEU A 108 -3.85 11.28 -11.26
C LEU A 108 -4.58 12.64 -11.24
N ASP A 109 -4.89 13.21 -12.40
CA ASP A 109 -5.67 14.45 -12.48
C ASP A 109 -7.14 14.25 -12.04
N SER A 110 -7.62 13.01 -11.97
CA SER A 110 -8.96 12.64 -11.47
C SER A 110 -9.01 12.35 -9.96
N VAL A 111 -7.86 12.24 -9.30
CA VAL A 111 -7.78 11.96 -7.86
C VAL A 111 -8.07 13.24 -7.06
N ASP A 112 -9.13 13.20 -6.27
CA ASP A 112 -9.62 14.30 -5.46
C ASP A 112 -9.82 13.90 -3.98
N ASN A 113 -10.50 14.75 -3.21
CA ASN A 113 -10.80 14.58 -1.79
C ASN A 113 -11.85 13.49 -1.50
N SER A 114 -12.53 12.97 -2.53
CA SER A 114 -13.50 11.87 -2.40
C SER A 114 -12.91 10.53 -2.81
N THR A 115 -11.68 10.53 -3.32
CA THR A 115 -10.98 9.32 -3.75
C THR A 115 -10.45 8.58 -2.53
N THR A 116 -10.81 7.31 -2.40
CA THR A 116 -10.34 6.39 -1.36
C THR A 116 -9.38 5.36 -1.95
N VAL A 117 -8.59 4.72 -1.10
CA VAL A 117 -7.68 3.61 -1.45
C VAL A 117 -8.01 2.42 -0.54
N ALA A 118 -8.19 1.23 -1.09
CA ALA A 118 -8.48 0.05 -0.29
C ALA A 118 -7.47 -1.08 -0.50
N SER A 119 -7.23 -1.87 0.54
CA SER A 119 -6.42 -3.09 0.43
C SER A 119 -7.05 -4.12 -0.51
N SER A 120 -8.39 -4.10 -0.66
CA SER A 120 -9.12 -4.98 -1.58
C SER A 120 -8.74 -4.76 -3.04
N ASP A 121 -8.27 -3.57 -3.40
CA ASP A 121 -7.95 -3.21 -4.78
C ASP A 121 -6.72 -3.99 -5.26
N PHE A 122 -5.80 -4.29 -4.36
CA PHE A 122 -4.67 -5.19 -4.63
C PHE A 122 -5.16 -6.60 -4.96
N GLU A 123 -6.09 -7.15 -4.16
CA GLU A 123 -6.63 -8.49 -4.41
C GLU A 123 -7.38 -8.54 -5.76
N TYR A 124 -8.20 -7.52 -6.03
CA TYR A 124 -8.93 -7.39 -7.29
C TYR A 124 -7.94 -7.32 -8.48
N PHE A 125 -6.96 -6.41 -8.42
CA PHE A 125 -5.93 -6.28 -9.44
C PHE A 125 -5.20 -7.60 -9.67
N ILE A 126 -4.78 -8.30 -8.62
CA ILE A 126 -4.05 -9.57 -8.73
C ILE A 126 -4.87 -10.64 -9.45
N LYS A 127 -6.18 -10.71 -9.17
CA LYS A 127 -7.09 -11.68 -9.78
C LYS A 127 -7.44 -11.33 -11.22
N GLU A 128 -7.74 -10.07 -11.49
CA GLU A 128 -8.35 -9.65 -12.75
C GLU A 128 -7.37 -9.09 -13.80
N SER A 129 -6.16 -8.65 -13.40
CA SER A 129 -5.16 -8.15 -14.34
C SER A 129 -4.68 -9.21 -15.32
N ASP A 130 -4.23 -8.79 -16.50
CA ASP A 130 -3.45 -9.67 -17.37
C ASP A 130 -1.98 -9.79 -16.91
N ILE A 131 -1.23 -10.70 -17.54
CA ILE A 131 0.17 -10.95 -17.18
C ILE A 131 1.10 -9.77 -17.48
N GLU A 132 0.77 -8.92 -18.46
CA GLU A 132 1.61 -7.78 -18.84
C GLU A 132 1.44 -6.62 -17.86
N ASP A 133 0.20 -6.33 -17.44
CA ASP A 133 -0.07 -5.33 -16.41
C ASP A 133 0.47 -5.77 -15.05
N TYR A 134 0.32 -7.05 -14.72
CA TYR A 134 0.95 -7.65 -13.54
C TYR A 134 2.48 -7.46 -13.54
N LYS A 135 3.16 -7.73 -14.67
CA LYS A 135 4.61 -7.49 -14.83
C LYS A 135 5.01 -6.02 -14.69
N LYS A 136 4.19 -5.08 -15.16
CA LYS A 136 4.46 -3.64 -14.99
C LYS A 136 4.39 -3.27 -13.52
N ALA A 137 3.35 -3.70 -12.82
CA ALA A 137 3.15 -3.42 -11.40
C ALA A 137 4.30 -4.00 -10.54
N LEU A 138 4.85 -5.18 -10.88
CA LEU A 138 6.02 -5.75 -10.19
C LEU A 138 7.33 -4.96 -10.36
N LYS A 139 7.39 -3.99 -11.29
CA LYS A 139 8.54 -3.08 -11.45
C LYS A 139 8.41 -1.79 -10.67
N SER A 140 7.25 -1.54 -10.06
CA SER A 140 6.93 -0.33 -9.32
C SER A 140 7.39 -0.39 -7.85
N SER A 141 7.12 0.68 -7.10
CA SER A 141 7.35 0.73 -5.64
C SER A 141 6.45 -0.21 -4.84
N ILE A 142 5.28 -0.60 -5.36
CA ILE A 142 4.27 -1.44 -4.70
C ILE A 142 4.42 -2.93 -5.03
N LYS A 143 5.56 -3.37 -5.57
CA LYS A 143 5.78 -4.79 -5.93
C LYS A 143 5.66 -5.77 -4.75
N ASN A 144 6.07 -5.34 -3.55
CA ASN A 144 6.10 -6.21 -2.37
C ASN A 144 4.68 -6.62 -1.95
N PRO A 145 3.73 -5.69 -1.71
CA PRO A 145 2.36 -6.08 -1.36
C PRO A 145 1.69 -6.88 -2.48
N ILE A 146 1.98 -6.61 -3.76
CA ILE A 146 1.46 -7.42 -4.88
C ILE A 146 1.89 -8.89 -4.73
N ILE A 147 3.17 -9.13 -4.45
CA ILE A 147 3.69 -10.48 -4.30
C ILE A 147 3.14 -11.16 -3.03
N GLU A 148 3.12 -10.46 -1.89
CA GLU A 148 2.55 -10.98 -0.64
C GLU A 148 1.08 -11.38 -0.81
N ASN A 149 0.26 -10.47 -1.35
CA ASN A 149 -1.15 -10.72 -1.58
C ASN A 149 -1.35 -11.91 -2.53
N SER A 150 -0.54 -12.00 -3.60
CA SER A 150 -0.63 -13.09 -4.57
C SER A 150 -0.32 -14.45 -3.96
N VAL A 151 0.72 -14.52 -3.13
CA VAL A 151 1.08 -15.76 -2.42
C VAL A 151 0.00 -16.14 -1.41
N ASP A 152 -0.57 -15.18 -0.69
CA ASP A 152 -1.66 -15.44 0.24
C ASP A 152 -2.94 -15.93 -0.45
N ILE A 153 -3.30 -15.32 -1.59
CA ILE A 153 -4.43 -15.77 -2.42
C ILE A 153 -4.18 -17.22 -2.86
N TYR A 154 -3.01 -17.49 -3.44
CA TYR A 154 -2.65 -18.85 -3.88
C TYR A 154 -2.71 -19.89 -2.76
N ARG A 155 -2.30 -19.54 -1.54
CA ARG A 155 -2.43 -20.45 -0.38
C ARG A 155 -3.87 -20.71 0.03
N LYS A 156 -4.72 -19.69 0.00
CA LYS A 156 -6.11 -19.78 0.48
C LYS A 156 -6.98 -20.62 -0.46
N ASP A 157 -6.87 -20.43 -1.77
CA ASP A 157 -7.81 -21.02 -2.73
C ASP A 157 -7.16 -21.62 -4.00
N ARG A 158 -5.85 -21.46 -4.18
CA ARG A 158 -5.11 -21.84 -5.40
C ARG A 158 -5.71 -21.27 -6.68
N SER A 159 -6.41 -20.13 -6.59
CA SER A 159 -7.11 -19.52 -7.72
C SER A 159 -6.22 -18.63 -8.58
N LEU A 160 -4.94 -18.43 -8.20
CA LEU A 160 -4.05 -17.55 -8.95
C LEU A 160 -3.55 -18.23 -10.24
N ASP A 161 -3.46 -17.44 -11.30
CA ASP A 161 -2.88 -17.84 -12.59
C ASP A 161 -1.46 -18.40 -12.42
N GLY A 162 -1.20 -19.54 -13.08
CA GLY A 162 0.09 -20.24 -13.02
C GLY A 162 1.26 -19.42 -13.57
N GLU A 163 1.06 -18.60 -14.60
CA GLU A 163 2.09 -17.72 -15.14
C GLU A 163 2.47 -16.61 -14.16
N LYS A 164 1.47 -16.06 -13.42
CA LYS A 164 1.73 -15.08 -12.36
C LYS A 164 2.51 -15.72 -11.21
N MET A 165 2.16 -16.95 -10.82
CA MET A 165 2.91 -17.69 -9.79
C MET A 165 4.34 -18.02 -10.23
N ASP A 166 4.54 -18.50 -11.45
CA ASP A 166 5.87 -18.79 -12.00
C ASP A 166 6.76 -17.52 -12.02
N LEU A 167 6.18 -16.37 -12.35
CA LEU A 167 6.87 -15.09 -12.34
C LEU A 167 7.31 -14.71 -10.92
N ILE A 168 6.41 -14.85 -9.94
CA ILE A 168 6.70 -14.59 -8.53
C ILE A 168 7.83 -15.50 -8.04
N SER A 169 7.75 -16.80 -8.28
CA SER A 169 8.75 -17.77 -7.80
C SER A 169 10.15 -17.44 -8.34
N ARG A 170 10.28 -17.02 -9.61
CA ARG A 170 11.57 -16.57 -10.17
C ARG A 170 12.13 -15.34 -9.45
N ILE A 171 11.28 -14.35 -9.18
CA ILE A 171 11.69 -13.11 -8.48
C ILE A 171 12.15 -13.41 -7.05
N ILE A 172 11.46 -14.34 -6.40
CA ILE A 172 11.77 -14.81 -5.06
C ILE A 172 13.09 -15.57 -5.05
N ASP A 173 13.28 -16.52 -5.98
CA ASP A 173 14.50 -17.33 -6.09
C ASP A 173 15.76 -16.49 -6.27
N ASP A 174 15.68 -15.44 -7.09
CA ASP A 174 16.78 -14.52 -7.35
C ASP A 174 17.18 -13.64 -6.14
N LYS A 175 16.44 -13.69 -5.02
CA LYS A 175 16.70 -12.86 -3.84
C LYS A 175 17.01 -13.65 -2.57
N GLU A 176 18.05 -13.22 -1.88
CA GLU A 176 18.51 -13.71 -0.57
C GLU A 176 18.17 -12.72 0.57
N ASP A 177 16.97 -12.11 0.55
CA ASP A 177 16.51 -11.25 1.65
C ASP A 177 15.72 -12.06 2.68
N LEU A 178 15.75 -11.65 3.95
CA LEU A 178 14.97 -12.25 5.04
C LEU A 178 13.48 -12.29 4.68
N PHE A 179 12.96 -11.20 4.11
CA PHE A 179 11.58 -11.16 3.65
C PHE A 179 11.29 -12.22 2.57
N TRP A 180 12.18 -12.39 1.59
CA TRP A 180 11.99 -13.38 0.52
C TRP A 180 12.17 -14.82 1.02
N ASN A 181 12.97 -15.04 2.05
CA ASN A 181 13.06 -16.33 2.75
C ASN A 181 11.74 -16.66 3.47
N ASP A 182 11.15 -15.67 4.13
CA ASP A 182 9.75 -15.55 4.55
C ASP A 182 8.78 -16.21 3.56
N VAL A 183 8.78 -15.63 2.35
CA VAL A 183 7.87 -16.04 1.29
C VAL A 183 8.22 -17.43 0.73
N LYS A 184 9.52 -17.76 0.55
CA LYS A 184 10.01 -19.08 0.06
C LYS A 184 9.57 -20.23 0.95
N ALA A 185 9.89 -20.16 2.24
CA ALA A 185 9.56 -21.21 3.22
C ALA A 185 8.06 -21.53 3.23
N SER A 186 7.29 -20.52 2.85
CA SER A 186 5.86 -20.49 2.94
C SER A 186 5.24 -20.94 1.58
N GLN A 187 6.03 -21.15 0.52
CA GLN A 187 5.64 -21.88 -0.72
C GLN A 187 5.91 -23.39 -0.64
N GLU A 188 6.84 -23.83 0.22
CA GLU A 188 7.23 -25.24 0.36
C GLU A 188 6.35 -26.05 1.35
N GLY A 189 5.44 -25.39 2.06
CA GLY A 189 4.47 -25.99 2.99
C GLY A 189 3.08 -26.12 2.39
#